data_AF-A0A2D6A5U2-F1
#
_entry.id   AF-A0A2D6A5U2-F1
#
_cell.length_a   1.000
_cell.length_b   1.000
_cell.length_c   1.000
_cell.angle_alpha   90.00
_cell.angle_beta   90.00
_cell.angle_gamma   90.00
#
_symmetry.space_group_name_H-M   'P 1'
#
loop_
_entity.id
_entity.type
_entity.pdbx_description
1 polymer ?
#
loop_
_entity_poly.entity_id
_entity_poly.type
_entity_poly.pdbx_seq_one_letter_code
_entity_poly.pdbx_strand_id
1 'polypeptide(L)' 'GAPAHKAGLRGGDILVGLGGTEIKTIHDYVKALDKLEIDKPVSIVVRRKGDRKTFTIVPKARD' A
#
# COMPACT_ATOMS: atom_id res chain seq x y z
N GLY A 1 12.46 11.47 0.28
CA GLY A 1 12.34 10.01 0.48
C GLY A 1 10.88 9.61 0.45
N ALA A 2 10.48 8.76 -0.50
CA ALA A 2 9.08 8.42 -0.73
C ALA A 2 8.41 7.81 0.51
N PRO A 3 7.11 8.07 0.77
CA PRO A 3 6.36 7.50 1.90
C PRO A 3 6.48 5.97 2.01
N ALA A 4 6.54 5.29 0.86
CA ALA A 4 6.72 3.85 0.76
C ALA A 4 8.07 3.37 1.33
N HIS A 5 9.16 4.09 1.05
CA HIS A 5 10.49 3.70 1.52
C HIS A 5 10.63 3.89 3.04
N LYS A 6 9.99 4.92 3.59
CA LYS A 6 9.93 5.15 5.04
C LYS A 6 9.19 4.03 5.78
N ALA A 7 8.22 3.38 5.12
CA ALA A 7 7.47 2.27 5.70
C ALA A 7 8.16 0.90 5.54
N GLY A 8 9.36 0.83 4.93
CA GLY A 8 10.10 -0.43 4.77
C GLY A 8 9.66 -1.29 3.58
N LEU A 9 8.90 -0.72 2.64
CA LEU A 9 8.63 -1.35 1.34
C LEU A 9 9.92 -1.43 0.52
N ARG A 10 10.06 -2.53 -0.21
CA ARG A 10 11.26 -2.83 -1.02
C ARG A 10 10.85 -3.19 -2.45
N GLY A 11 11.77 -2.96 -3.38
CA GLY A 11 11.61 -3.47 -4.74
C GLY A 11 11.38 -4.99 -4.73
N GLY A 12 10.38 -5.45 -5.47
CA GLY A 12 9.95 -6.86 -5.49
C GLY A 12 8.79 -7.20 -4.54
N ASP A 13 8.27 -6.24 -3.79
CA ASP A 13 7.01 -6.42 -3.05
C ASP A 13 5.81 -6.43 -3.99
N ILE A 14 4.97 -7.45 -3.87
CA ILE A 14 3.70 -7.54 -4.62
C ILE A 14 2.58 -7.02 -3.73
N LEU A 15 1.92 -5.93 -4.13
CA LEU A 15 0.76 -5.41 -3.39
C LEU A 15 -0.41 -6.38 -3.45
N VAL A 16 -0.92 -6.79 -2.30
CA VAL A 16 -2.07 -7.70 -2.16
C VAL A 16 -3.19 -7.14 -1.28
N GLY A 17 -2.96 -5.99 -0.65
CA GLY A 17 -3.99 -5.30 0.14
C GLY A 17 -3.64 -3.85 0.41
N LEU A 18 -4.65 -2.99 0.48
CA LEU A 18 -4.51 -1.55 0.73
C LEU A 18 -5.76 -1.04 1.47
N GLY A 19 -5.57 -0.39 2.61
CA GLY A 19 -6.66 0.22 3.38
C GLY A 19 -7.76 -0.76 3.77
N GLY A 20 -7.39 -1.99 4.13
CA GLY A 20 -8.35 -3.06 4.45
C GLY A 20 -9.05 -3.69 3.24
N THR A 21 -8.78 -3.20 2.02
CA THR A 21 -9.28 -3.80 0.78
C THR A 21 -8.28 -4.81 0.24
N GLU A 22 -8.72 -6.03 -0.09
CA GLU A 22 -7.89 -7.03 -0.77
C GLU A 22 -7.75 -6.66 -2.25
N ILE A 23 -6.51 -6.69 -2.76
CA ILE A 23 -6.19 -6.28 -4.14
C ILE A 23 -5.97 -7.55 -4.95
N LYS A 24 -6.90 -7.89 -5.85
CA LYS A 24 -6.77 -9.02 -6.79
C LYS A 24 -6.64 -8.55 -8.23
N THR A 25 -7.22 -7.40 -8.54
CA THR A 25 -7.26 -6.82 -9.89
C THR A 25 -6.84 -5.36 -9.86
N ILE A 26 -6.55 -4.80 -11.04
CA ILE A 26 -6.25 -3.38 -11.19
C ILE A 26 -7.43 -2.49 -10.77
N HIS A 27 -8.68 -2.98 -10.92
CA HIS A 27 -9.87 -2.25 -10.51
C HIS A 27 -9.99 -2.14 -8.99
N ASP A 28 -9.60 -3.20 -8.26
CA ASP A 28 -9.55 -3.15 -6.79
C ASP A 28 -8.53 -2.13 -6.32
N TYR A 29 -7.39 -2.04 -7.02
CA TYR A 29 -6.36 -1.06 -6.73
C TYR A 29 -6.84 0.38 -6.90
N VAL A 30 -7.47 0.70 -8.03
CA VAL A 30 -8.03 2.05 -8.26
C VAL A 30 -9.07 2.38 -7.19
N LYS A 31 -10.00 1.47 -6.89
CA LYS A 31 -11.02 1.68 -5.84
C LYS A 31 -10.42 1.86 -4.45
N ALA A 32 -9.36 1.14 -4.14
CA ALA A 32 -8.69 1.27 -2.85
C ALA A 32 -7.92 2.59 -2.75
N LEU A 33 -7.34 3.08 -3.85
CA LEU A 33 -6.73 4.40 -3.94
C LEU A 33 -7.74 5.52 -3.74
N ASP A 34 -8.91 5.45 -4.38
CA ASP A 34 -9.96 6.47 -4.27
C ASP A 34 -10.49 6.63 -2.83
N LYS A 35 -10.34 5.58 -2.01
CA LYS A 35 -10.72 5.57 -0.60
C LYS A 35 -9.63 6.07 0.34
N LEU A 36 -8.42 6.34 -0.17
CA LEU A 36 -7.33 6.82 0.67
C LEU A 36 -7.54 8.27 1.05
N GLU A 37 -7.36 8.54 2.34
CA GLU A 37 -7.30 9.90 2.85
C GLU A 37 -5.83 10.32 2.95
N ILE A 38 -5.53 11.48 2.37
CA ILE A 38 -4.20 12.08 2.43
C ILE A 38 -3.86 12.39 3.90
N ASP A 39 -2.59 12.23 4.25
CA ASP A 39 -2.04 12.45 5.60
C ASP A 39 -2.60 11.52 6.69
N LYS A 40 -3.40 10.52 6.33
CA LYS A 40 -3.86 9.48 7.27
C LYS A 40 -3.07 8.18 7.12
N PRO A 41 -2.75 7.49 8.23
CA PRO A 41 -2.12 6.17 8.17
C PRO A 41 -3.03 5.16 7.46
N VAL A 42 -2.48 4.45 6.48
CA VAL A 42 -3.13 3.34 5.79
C VAL A 42 -2.29 2.08 5.88
N SER A 43 -2.96 0.96 6.15
CA SER A 43 -2.34 -0.37 6.10
C SER A 43 -2.20 -0.87 4.67
N ILE A 44 -1.00 -1.31 4.32
CA ILE A 44 -0.64 -1.97 3.08
C ILE A 44 -0.22 -3.39 3.40
N VAL A 45 -0.73 -4.34 2.62
CA VAL A 45 -0.32 -5.74 2.68
C VAL A 45 0.40 -6.07 1.39
N VAL A 46 1.63 -6.55 1.51
CA VAL A 46 2.42 -7.02 0.38
C VAL A 46 2.81 -8.48 0.55
N ARG A 47 3.09 -9.15 -0.56
CA ARG A 47 3.71 -10.46 -0.59
C ARG A 47 5.18 -10.30 -1.00
N ARG A 48 6.10 -10.71 -0.12
CA ARG A 48 7.55 -10.67 -0.33
C ARG A 48 8.10 -12.07 -0.20
N LYS A 49 8.63 -12.64 -1.29
CA LYS A 49 9.18 -14.01 -1.31
C LYS A 49 8.19 -15.08 -0.81
N GLY A 50 6.90 -14.91 -1.09
CA GLY A 50 5.83 -15.82 -0.63
C GLY A 50 5.16 -15.40 0.68
N ASP A 51 5.86 -14.65 1.53
CA ASP A 51 5.33 -14.23 2.84
C ASP A 51 4.46 -12.98 2.73
N ARG A 52 3.34 -12.95 3.46
CA ARG A 52 2.54 -11.74 3.63
C ARG A 52 3.17 -10.84 4.69
N LYS A 53 3.36 -9.57 4.36
CA LYS A 53 3.85 -8.53 5.25
C LYS A 53 2.89 -7.35 5.25
N THR A 54 2.60 -6.84 6.43
CA THR A 54 1.76 -5.66 6.61
C THR A 54 2.63 -4.48 7.02
N PHE A 55 2.41 -3.35 6.36
CA PHE A 55 3.10 -2.10 6.58
C PHE A 55 2.08 -0.98 6.76
N THR A 56 2.38 0.02 7.57
CA THR A 56 1.57 1.22 7.65
C THR A 56 2.31 2.34 6.94
N ILE A 57 1.68 2.95 5.94
CA ILE A 57 2.21 4.13 5.25
C ILE A 57 1.30 5.32 5.52
N VAL A 58 1.83 6.53 5.45
CA VAL A 58 1.03 7.75 5.40
C VAL A 58 1.13 8.29 3.98
N PRO A 59 0.08 8.20 3.14
CA PRO A 59 0.07 8.76 1.81
C PRO A 59 0.23 10.27 1.92
N LYS A 60 1.20 10.82 1.21
CA LYS A 60 1.32 12.27 1.02
C LYS A 60 0.87 12.60 -0.38
N ALA A 61 0.17 13.72 -0.55
CA ALA A 61 0.00 14.31 -1.86
C ALA A 61 1.38 14.42 -2.51
N ARG A 62 1.50 13.94 -3.75
CA ARG A 62 2.72 14.08 -4.51
C ARG A 62 2.71 15.51 -5.04
N ASP A 63 3.51 16.40 -4.43
CA ASP A 63 3.86 17.69 -5.03
C ASP A 63 4.63 17.48 -6.35
#